data_AF-A0A4S5BNG9-F1
#
_entry.id   AF-A0A4S5BNG9-F1
#
_cell.length_a   1.000
_cell.length_b   1.000
_cell.length_c   1.000
_cell.angle_alpha   90.00
_cell.angle_beta   90.00
_cell.angle_gamma   90.00
#
_symmetry.space_group_name_H-M   'P 1'
#
loop_
_entity.id
_entity.type
_entity.pdbx_description
1 polymer ?
#
loop_
_entity_poly.entity_id
_entity_poly.type
_entity_poly.pdbx_seq_one_letter_code
_entity_poly.pdbx_strand_id
1 'polypeptide(L)' 'MSIDQHVIRIAAEVMGIAPSELQLDAPLQDWGHKSTINDETCMALNINISTQSASQCRSIAEYLALVKNMY' A
#
# COMPACT_ATOMS: atom_id res chain seq x y z
N MET A 1 5.92 -12.64 -9.31
CA MET A 1 6.13 -11.60 -8.27
C MET A 1 4.97 -11.70 -7.30
N SER A 2 5.21 -11.72 -5.99
CA SER A 2 4.11 -11.84 -5.01
C SER A 2 3.32 -10.54 -4.88
N ILE A 3 2.09 -10.62 -4.35
CA ILE A 3 1.27 -9.45 -4.00
C ILE A 3 2.07 -8.51 -3.10
N ASP A 4 2.75 -9.06 -2.08
CA ASP A 4 3.60 -8.31 -1.16
C ASP A 4 4.66 -7.50 -1.90
N GLN A 5 5.39 -8.14 -2.83
CA GLN A 5 6.42 -7.47 -3.61
C GLN A 5 5.85 -6.35 -4.48
N HIS A 6 4.66 -6.53 -5.05
CA HIS A 6 4.00 -5.49 -5.84
C HIS A 6 3.62 -4.28 -4.99
N VAL A 7 2.94 -4.51 -3.86
CA VAL A 7 2.48 -3.44 -2.97
C VAL A 7 3.67 -2.72 -2.33
N ILE A 8 4.71 -3.44 -1.92
CA ILE A 8 5.95 -2.85 -1.37
C ILE A 8 6.62 -1.96 -2.42
N ARG A 9 6.69 -2.40 -3.68
CA ARG A 9 7.27 -1.60 -4.76
C ARG A 9 6.48 -0.31 -4.98
N ILE A 10 5.16 -0.40 -5.07
CA ILE A 10 4.27 0.76 -5.25
C ILE A 10 4.42 1.74 -4.07
N ALA A 11 4.40 1.24 -2.84
CA ALA A 11 4.56 2.07 -1.64
C ALA A 11 5.91 2.80 -1.62
N ALA A 12 6.99 2.10 -1.97
CA ALA A 12 8.32 2.70 -2.06
C ALA A 12 8.42 3.76 -3.17
N GLU A 13 7.84 3.50 -4.34
CA GLU A 13 7.79 4.45 -5.47
C GLU A 13 7.02 5.72 -5.10
N VAL A 14 5.85 5.59 -4.47
CA VAL A 14 5.05 6.75 -4.00
C VAL A 14 5.79 7.56 -2.94
N MET A 15 6.52 6.89 -2.04
CA MET A 15 7.29 7.53 -0.97
C MET A 15 8.66 8.05 -1.43
N GLY A 16 9.06 7.79 -2.68
CA GLY A 16 10.34 8.23 -3.23
C GLY A 16 11.58 7.59 -2.59
N ILE A 17 11.44 6.38 -2.06
CA ILE A 17 12.52 5.64 -1.38
C ILE A 17 12.76 4.27 -2.03
N ALA A 18 13.87 3.61 -1.72
CA ALA A 18 14.08 2.24 -2.19
C ALA A 18 13.16 1.25 -1.43
N PRO A 19 12.69 0.16 -2.08
CA PRO A 19 11.90 -0.87 -1.41
C PRO A 19 12.55 -1.48 -0.16
N SER A 20 13.89 -1.52 -0.11
CA SER A 20 14.65 -1.99 1.05
C SER A 20 14.66 -1.01 2.24
N GLU A 21 14.33 0.26 2.00
CA GLU A 21 14.26 1.30 3.03
C GLU A 21 12.84 1.45 3.59
N LEU A 22 11.85 0.84 2.95
CA LEU A 22 10.45 0.90 3.36
C LEU A 22 10.26 0.14 4.69
N GLN A 23 9.90 0.89 5.73
CA GLN A 23 9.54 0.32 7.02
C GLN A 23 8.06 -0.03 7.05
N LEU A 24 7.73 -1.32 6.97
CA LEU A 24 6.34 -1.78 6.79
C LEU A 24 5.43 -1.45 7.97
N ASP A 25 5.96 -1.49 9.19
CA ASP A 25 5.22 -1.22 10.43
C ASP A 25 5.26 0.25 10.85
N ALA A 26 6.02 1.10 10.14
CA ALA A 26 6.09 2.51 10.46
C ALA A 26 4.73 3.20 10.19
N PRO A 27 4.33 4.18 11.02
CA PRO A 27 3.12 4.94 10.79
C PRO A 27 3.18 5.69 9.45
N LEU A 28 2.21 5.43 8.57
CA LEU A 28 2.00 6.21 7.36
C LEU A 28 1.21 7.47 7.72
N GLN A 29 1.94 8.59 7.90
CA GLN A 29 1.40 9.87 8.38
C GLN A 29 0.80 10.71 7.24
N ASP A 30 1.29 10.53 6.02
CA ASP A 30 0.88 11.33 4.86
C ASP A 30 -0.36 10.74 4.18
N TRP A 31 -1.45 11.50 4.21
CA TRP A 31 -2.72 11.15 3.58
C TRP A 31 -2.64 11.09 2.05
N GLY A 32 -1.78 11.90 1.42
CA GLY A 32 -1.54 11.86 -0.03
C GLY A 32 -0.92 10.51 -0.44
N HIS A 33 0.09 10.05 0.30
CA HIS A 33 0.70 8.75 0.04
C HIS A 33 -0.30 7.60 0.22
N LYS A 34 -1.17 7.64 1.24
CA LYS A 34 -2.20 6.59 1.43
C LYS A 34 -3.10 6.42 0.20
N SER A 35 -3.62 7.52 -0.31
CA SER A 35 -4.55 7.50 -1.45
C SER A 35 -3.84 7.03 -2.71
N THR A 36 -2.67 7.57 -3.03
CA THR A 36 -1.91 7.18 -4.23
C THR A 36 -1.49 5.72 -4.18
N ILE A 37 -0.99 5.22 -3.03
CA ILE A 37 -0.66 3.80 -2.89
C ILE A 37 -1.88 2.92 -3.15
N ASN A 38 -3.05 3.32 -2.64
CA ASN A 38 -4.27 2.56 -2.85
C ASN A 38 -4.70 2.53 -4.31
N ASP A 39 -4.70 3.68 -4.97
CA ASP A 39 -5.14 3.80 -6.37
C ASP A 39 -4.22 2.98 -7.29
N GLU A 40 -2.91 3.14 -7.14
CA GLU A 40 -1.90 2.39 -7.92
C GLU A 40 -1.99 0.88 -7.65
N THR A 41 -2.20 0.48 -6.39
CA THR A 41 -2.38 -0.95 -6.04
C THR A 41 -3.65 -1.53 -6.66
N CYS A 42 -4.77 -0.80 -6.60
CA CYS A 42 -6.04 -1.22 -7.20
C CYS A 42 -5.90 -1.40 -8.72
N MET A 43 -5.24 -0.45 -9.40
CA MET A 43 -4.97 -0.54 -10.83
C MET A 43 -4.05 -1.73 -11.17
N ALA A 44 -2.95 -1.90 -10.44
CA ALA A 44 -1.96 -2.93 -10.71
C ALA A 44 -2.48 -4.35 -10.47
N LEU A 45 -3.33 -4.55 -9.46
CA LEU A 45 -3.86 -5.86 -9.08
C LEU A 45 -5.27 -6.12 -9.62
N ASN A 46 -5.88 -5.15 -10.31
CA ASN A 46 -7.26 -5.20 -10.79
C ASN A 46 -8.27 -5.56 -9.67
N ILE A 47 -8.09 -4.91 -8.51
CA ILE A 47 -8.97 -5.03 -7.34
C ILE A 47 -9.63 -3.68 -7.03
N ASN A 48 -10.62 -3.68 -6.14
CA ASN A 48 -11.28 -2.46 -5.69
C ASN A 48 -11.30 -2.41 -4.16
N ILE A 49 -10.42 -1.60 -3.59
CA ILE A 49 -10.38 -1.30 -2.16
C ILE A 49 -10.93 0.11 -1.98
N SER A 50 -11.98 0.23 -1.16
CA SER A 50 -12.56 1.55 -0.87
C SER A 50 -11.54 2.45 -0.17
N THR A 51 -11.54 3.74 -0.51
CA THR A 51 -10.72 4.75 0.17
C THR A 51 -10.94 4.74 1.69
N GLN A 52 -12.17 4.46 2.14
CA GLN A 52 -12.48 4.33 3.57
C GLN A 52 -11.71 3.17 4.20
N SER A 53 -11.71 1.98 3.61
CA SER A 53 -10.96 0.83 4.11
C SER A 53 -9.45 1.09 4.09
N ALA A 54 -8.92 1.64 3.01
CA ALA A 54 -7.51 1.96 2.89
C ALA A 54 -7.06 3.04 3.91
N SER A 55 -7.90 4.04 4.17
CA SER A 55 -7.59 5.11 5.13
C SER A 55 -7.45 4.65 6.59
N GLN A 56 -8.10 3.52 6.93
CA GLN A 56 -8.02 2.93 8.26
C GLN A 56 -6.66 2.27 8.51
N CYS A 57 -5.94 1.90 7.45
CA CYS A 57 -4.59 1.36 7.56
C CYS A 57 -3.62 2.45 8.04
N ARG A 58 -2.90 2.13 9.10
CA ARG A 58 -1.91 2.99 9.75
C ARG A 58 -0.50 2.73 9.25
N SER A 59 -0.26 1.60 8.61
CA SER A 59 1.04 1.18 8.09
C SER A 59 0.89 0.40 6.78
N ILE A 60 1.99 0.18 6.07
CA ILE A 60 1.99 -0.66 4.86
C ILE A 60 1.72 -2.12 5.21
N ALA A 61 2.15 -2.61 6.38
CA ALA A 61 1.85 -3.95 6.86
C ALA A 61 0.33 -4.18 7.02
N GLU A 62 -0.39 -3.22 7.61
CA GLU A 62 -1.85 -3.28 7.72
C GLU A 62 -2.53 -3.24 6.33
N TYR A 63 -2.02 -2.39 5.44
CA TYR A 63 -2.54 -2.31 4.06
C TYR A 63 -2.31 -3.60 3.27
N LEU A 64 -1.15 -4.24 3.42
CA LEU A 64 -0.84 -5.55 2.84
C LEU A 64 -1.82 -6.62 3.30
N ALA A 65 -2.14 -6.66 4.59
CA ALA A 65 -3.13 -7.59 5.12
C ALA A 65 -4.52 -7.34 4.52
N LEU A 66 -4.90 -6.08 4.32
CA LEU A 66 -6.15 -5.71 3.64
C LEU A 66 -6.17 -6.21 2.19
N VAL A 67 -5.11 -5.94 1.42
CA VAL A 67 -5.01 -6.38 0.01
C VAL A 67 -5.09 -7.90 -0.12
N LYS A 68 -4.42 -8.65 0.77
CA LYS A 68 -4.46 -10.12 0.77
C LYS A 68 -5.83 -10.71 1.05
N ASN A 69 -6.69 -10.02 1.79
CA ASN A 69 -8.06 -10.48 2.04
C ASN A 69 -8.99 -10.29 0.81
N MET A 70 -8.53 -9.54 -0.20
CA MET A 70 -9.30 -9.20 -1.40
C MET A 70 -8.88 -10.03 -2.63
N TYR A 71 -7.85 -10.87 -2.50
CA TYR A 71 -7.25 -11.67 -3.57
C TYR A 71 -7.28 -13.15 -3.19
#